data_AF-A0A7S0YNP6-F1
#
_entry.id   AF-A0A7S0YNP6-F1
#
_cell.length_a   1.000
_cell.length_b   1.000
_cell.length_c   1.000
_cell.angle_alpha   90.00
_cell.angle_beta   90.00
_cell.angle_gamma   90.00
#
_symmetry.space_group_name_H-M   'P 1'
#
loop_
_entity.id
_entity.type
_entity.pdbx_description
1 polymer ?
#
loop_
_entity_poly.entity_id
_entity_poly.type
_entity_poly.pdbx_seq_one_letter_code
_entity_poly.pdbx_strand_id
1 'polypeptide(L)'
;YMCFLETGDDSEAEKARPTFTGKNYRGNGIDDPVKMVLVVREDLGMTPGKVATQAGHASVGLFRRLHEKNAGITQAWKDSGWLKMIGQVPNEEALMAYQKRAKGLGLPTYIVRDAALKVVD
;
A
#
# COMPACT_ATOMS: atom_id res chain seq x y z
N TYR A 1 5.39 8.88 1.43
CA TYR A 1 4.23 7.97 1.45
C TYR A 1 4.61 6.64 0.84
N MET A 2 3.97 5.56 1.26
CA MET A 2 4.12 4.24 0.66
C MET A 2 2.74 3.60 0.50
N CYS A 3 2.54 2.79 -0.54
CA CYS A 3 1.46 1.82 -0.53
C CYS A 3 1.97 0.41 -0.84
N PHE A 4 1.27 -0.59 -0.32
CA PHE A 4 1.50 -2.00 -0.64
C PHE A 4 0.17 -2.75 -0.61
N LEU A 5 0.10 -3.87 -1.32
CA LEU A 5 -1.00 -4.82 -1.14
C LEU A 5 -0.60 -5.82 -0.07
N GLU A 6 -1.48 -6.07 0.90
CA GLU A 6 -1.36 -7.18 1.84
C GLU A 6 -2.62 -8.06 1.86
N THR A 7 -2.53 -9.18 2.59
CA THR A 7 -3.55 -10.20 2.74
C THR A 7 -3.77 -10.41 4.23
N GLY A 8 -5.02 -10.53 4.64
CA GLY A 8 -5.40 -10.80 6.02
C GLY A 8 -6.67 -10.08 6.45
N ASP A 9 -7.34 -10.68 7.43
CA ASP A 9 -8.66 -10.28 7.92
C ASP A 9 -8.68 -8.85 8.50
N ASP A 10 -9.86 -8.23 8.49
CA ASP A 10 -10.11 -6.83 8.87
C ASP A 10 -10.17 -6.61 10.39
N SER A 11 -9.98 -7.65 11.20
CA SER A 11 -9.97 -7.59 12.67
C SER A 11 -8.94 -6.61 13.26
N GLU A 12 -7.96 -6.18 12.47
CA GLU A 12 -6.88 -5.26 12.87
C GLU A 12 -6.94 -3.88 12.17
N ALA A 13 -7.99 -3.63 11.35
CA ALA A 13 -8.19 -2.38 10.60
C ALA A 13 -8.32 -1.13 11.48
N GLU A 14 -8.65 -1.29 12.77
CA GLU A 14 -8.83 -0.18 13.72
C GLU A 14 -7.52 0.39 14.28
N LYS A 15 -6.35 -0.21 13.99
CA LYS A 15 -5.07 0.27 14.53
C LYS A 15 -4.42 1.29 13.60
N ALA A 16 -4.13 2.49 14.11
CA ALA A 16 -3.42 3.56 13.39
C ALA A 16 -2.03 3.14 12.85
N ARG A 17 -1.47 2.03 13.34
CA ARG A 17 -0.21 1.45 12.87
C ARG A 17 -0.50 0.34 11.86
N PRO A 18 0.16 0.36 10.68
CA PRO A 18 0.01 -0.72 9.71
C PRO A 18 0.37 -2.07 10.34
N THR A 19 -0.59 -2.97 10.47
CA THR A 19 -0.29 -4.37 10.75
C THR A 19 0.20 -5.05 9.49
N PHE A 20 0.98 -6.12 9.65
CA PHE A 20 1.50 -6.88 8.51
C PHE A 20 1.10 -8.33 8.70
N THR A 21 0.05 -8.76 8.01
CA THR A 21 -0.50 -10.13 8.15
C THR A 21 -0.05 -11.08 7.05
N GLY A 22 0.60 -10.56 5.99
CA GLY A 22 0.78 -11.26 4.72
C GLY A 22 1.52 -12.61 4.77
N LYS A 23 0.87 -13.64 4.22
CA LYS A 23 1.46 -14.91 3.74
C LYS A 23 1.94 -14.77 2.28
N ASN A 24 2.85 -15.64 1.83
CA ASN A 24 3.51 -15.62 0.52
C ASN A 24 2.56 -15.41 -0.69
N TYR A 25 2.88 -14.43 -1.55
CA TYR A 25 2.14 -14.07 -2.79
C TYR A 25 2.62 -14.85 -4.02
N ARG A 26 3.43 -15.89 -3.81
CA ARG A 26 4.15 -16.62 -4.87
C ARG A 26 3.40 -17.86 -5.37
N GLY A 27 2.07 -17.83 -5.46
CA GLY A 27 1.29 -18.98 -5.92
C GLY A 27 -0.09 -18.62 -6.49
N ASN A 28 -0.61 -19.53 -7.33
CA ASN A 28 -2.02 -19.58 -7.68
C ASN A 28 -2.81 -20.02 -6.45
N GLY A 29 -3.70 -19.17 -5.93
CA GLY A 29 -4.50 -19.44 -4.72
C GLY A 29 -4.38 -18.35 -3.67
N ILE A 30 -4.77 -17.12 -4.04
CA ILE A 30 -5.00 -16.06 -3.04
C ILE A 30 -6.43 -16.26 -2.53
N ASP A 31 -6.59 -17.09 -1.50
CA ASP A 31 -7.89 -17.33 -0.86
C ASP A 31 -8.18 -16.28 0.23
N ASP A 32 -7.14 -15.61 0.73
CA ASP A 32 -7.25 -14.56 1.74
C ASP A 32 -7.64 -13.21 1.08
N PRO A 33 -8.54 -12.42 1.70
CA PRO A 33 -8.87 -11.08 1.24
C PRO A 33 -7.63 -10.20 1.06
N VAL A 34 -7.56 -9.51 -0.06
CA VAL A 34 -6.47 -8.59 -0.40
C VAL A 34 -6.91 -7.16 -0.10
N LYS A 35 -6.04 -6.39 0.53
CA LYS A 35 -6.24 -4.96 0.80
C LYS A 35 -5.01 -4.15 0.43
N MET A 36 -5.24 -2.89 0.07
CA MET A 36 -4.17 -1.92 -0.15
C MET A 36 -3.94 -1.10 1.11
N VAL A 37 -2.73 -1.16 1.65
CA VAL A 37 -2.31 -0.36 2.80
C VAL A 37 -1.55 0.85 2.30
N LEU A 38 -1.99 2.03 2.73
CA LEU A 38 -1.43 3.35 2.43
C LEU A 38 -0.78 3.89 3.69
N VAL A 39 0.55 3.94 3.72
CA VAL A 39 1.33 4.38 4.87
C VAL A 39 1.78 5.83 4.69
N VAL A 40 1.36 6.68 5.64
CA VAL A 40 1.58 8.12 5.66
C VAL A 40 2.58 8.47 6.76
N ARG A 41 3.45 9.44 6.48
CA ARG A 41 4.38 10.00 7.45
C ARG A 41 3.72 11.11 8.26
N GLU A 42 3.73 11.00 9.59
CA GLU A 42 3.16 11.99 10.51
C GLU A 42 3.99 13.26 10.58
N ASP A 43 5.32 13.14 10.55
CA ASP A 43 6.27 14.27 10.63
C ASP A 43 6.17 15.27 9.46
N LEU A 44 5.42 14.93 8.40
CA LEU A 44 5.16 15.83 7.29
C LEU A 44 3.98 16.80 7.54
N GLY A 45 3.25 16.66 8.65
CA GLY A 45 2.16 17.59 9.02
C GLY A 45 1.08 17.71 7.94
N MET A 46 0.80 16.62 7.22
CA MET A 46 -0.06 16.63 6.05
C MET A 46 -1.53 16.86 6.43
N THR A 47 -2.21 17.76 5.72
CA THR A 47 -3.66 17.95 5.87
C THR A 47 -4.43 16.74 5.32
N PRO A 48 -5.66 16.49 5.80
CA PRO A 48 -6.50 15.39 5.29
C PRO A 48 -6.67 15.40 3.76
N GLY A 49 -6.80 16.60 3.15
CA GLY A 49 -6.88 16.75 1.70
C GLY A 49 -5.60 16.30 0.97
N LYS A 50 -4.41 16.66 1.49
CA LYS A 50 -3.13 16.19 0.92
C LYS A 50 -2.98 14.67 1.07
N VAL A 51 -3.39 14.11 2.21
CA VAL A 51 -3.41 12.66 2.40
C VAL A 51 -4.31 11.97 1.37
N ALA A 52 -5.52 12.47 1.14
CA ALA A 52 -6.45 11.89 0.16
C ALA A 52 -5.89 11.93 -1.27
N THR A 53 -5.33 13.06 -1.70
CA THR A 53 -4.70 13.19 -3.03
C THR A 53 -3.53 12.22 -3.19
N GLN A 54 -2.63 12.17 -2.22
CA GLN A 54 -1.47 11.29 -2.26
C GLN A 54 -1.86 9.82 -2.20
N ALA A 55 -2.93 9.48 -1.47
CA ALA A 55 -3.49 8.14 -1.46
C ALA A 55 -4.00 7.72 -2.84
N GLY A 56 -4.73 8.61 -3.53
CA GLY A 56 -5.17 8.39 -4.91
C GLY A 56 -4.00 8.14 -5.88
N HIS A 57 -2.97 8.99 -5.83
CA HIS A 57 -1.75 8.80 -6.65
C HIS A 57 -1.04 7.49 -6.37
N ALA A 58 -0.87 7.13 -5.09
CA ALA A 58 -0.23 5.90 -4.69
C ALA A 58 -1.02 4.66 -5.16
N SER A 59 -2.35 4.68 -5.01
CA SER A 59 -3.22 3.59 -5.45
C SER A 59 -3.15 3.35 -6.96
N VAL A 60 -3.24 4.41 -7.77
CA VAL A 60 -3.13 4.30 -9.24
C VAL A 60 -1.74 3.85 -9.65
N GLY A 61 -0.69 4.39 -9.03
CA GLY A 61 0.70 4.03 -9.31
C GLY A 61 1.00 2.55 -9.05
N LEU A 62 0.48 2.00 -7.96
CA LEU A 62 0.62 0.58 -7.64
C LEU A 62 -0.26 -0.29 -8.56
N PHE A 63 -1.51 0.10 -8.80
CA PHE A 63 -2.40 -0.62 -9.71
C PHE A 63 -1.81 -0.75 -11.12
N ARG A 64 -1.28 0.33 -11.71
CA ARG A 64 -0.68 0.28 -13.05
C ARG A 64 0.50 -0.71 -13.11
N ARG A 65 1.38 -0.69 -12.10
CA ARG A 65 2.52 -1.62 -12.00
C ARG A 65 2.08 -3.08 -11.89
N LEU A 66 0.95 -3.32 -11.22
CA LEU A 66 0.42 -4.65 -10.99
C LEU A 66 -0.38 -5.17 -12.17
N HIS A 67 -1.21 -4.33 -12.77
CA HIS A 67 -2.03 -4.71 -13.92
C HIS A 67 -1.16 -5.20 -15.09
N GLU A 68 0.00 -4.57 -15.31
CA GLU A 68 0.96 -4.96 -16.36
C GLU A 68 1.75 -6.24 -16.04
N LYS A 69 1.92 -6.60 -14.77
CA LYS A 69 2.90 -7.63 -14.34
C LYS A 69 2.32 -8.80 -13.54
N ASN A 70 1.15 -8.62 -12.95
CA ASN A 70 0.51 -9.56 -12.02
C ASN A 70 -1.01 -9.31 -12.00
N ALA A 71 -1.71 -9.82 -13.01
CA ALA A 71 -3.16 -9.69 -13.12
C ALA A 71 -3.91 -10.43 -11.99
N GLY A 72 -3.35 -11.53 -11.46
CA GLY A 72 -3.97 -12.36 -10.43
C GLY A 72 -4.19 -11.61 -9.11
N ILE A 73 -3.17 -10.91 -8.60
CA ILE A 73 -3.32 -10.13 -7.35
C ILE A 73 -4.27 -8.95 -7.53
N THR A 74 -4.31 -8.37 -8.73
CA THR A 74 -5.23 -7.28 -9.06
C THR A 74 -6.67 -7.77 -9.07
N GLN A 75 -6.91 -8.98 -9.59
CA GLN A 75 -8.21 -9.62 -9.57
C GLN A 75 -8.64 -10.00 -8.15
N ALA A 76 -7.74 -10.59 -7.33
CA ALA A 76 -8.05 -10.87 -5.92
C ALA A 76 -8.39 -9.61 -5.12
N TRP A 77 -7.69 -8.49 -5.36
CA TRP A 77 -8.02 -7.20 -4.75
C TRP A 77 -9.38 -6.66 -5.21
N LYS A 78 -9.73 -6.86 -6.49
CA LYS A 78 -11.06 -6.55 -7.01
C LYS A 78 -12.14 -7.38 -6.34
N ASP A 79 -11.93 -8.68 -6.22
CA ASP A 79 -12.89 -9.62 -5.61
C ASP A 79 -13.05 -9.35 -4.11
N SER A 80 -12.03 -8.78 -3.48
CA SER A 80 -12.09 -8.27 -2.10
C SER A 80 -12.77 -6.90 -1.97
N GLY A 81 -13.30 -6.31 -3.05
CA GLY A 81 -14.02 -5.04 -3.01
C GLY A 81 -13.14 -3.77 -3.08
N TRP A 82 -11.90 -3.88 -3.58
CA TRP A 82 -10.97 -2.75 -3.70
C TRP A 82 -10.60 -2.08 -2.38
N LEU A 83 -10.52 -2.85 -1.29
CA LEU A 83 -10.26 -2.35 0.06
C LEU A 83 -8.97 -1.53 0.13
N LYS A 84 -9.07 -0.37 0.79
CA LYS A 84 -7.95 0.55 1.03
C LYS A 84 -7.97 0.94 2.50
N MET A 85 -6.82 0.83 3.14
CA MET A 85 -6.62 1.24 4.52
C MET A 85 -5.48 2.25 4.60
N ILE A 86 -5.61 3.19 5.52
CA ILE A 86 -4.58 4.20 5.78
C ILE A 86 -3.97 3.91 7.13
N GLY A 87 -2.64 3.79 7.17
CA GLY A 87 -1.85 3.72 8.40
C GLY A 87 -0.85 4.86 8.48
N GLN A 88 -0.40 5.16 9.69
CA GLN A 88 0.53 6.25 9.95
C GLN A 88 1.84 5.73 10.57
N VAL A 89 2.94 6.40 10.24
CA VAL A 89 4.28 6.15 10.79
C VAL A 89 4.95 7.46 11.15
N PRO A 90 5.80 7.49 12.20
CA PRO A 90 6.32 8.74 12.73
C PRO A 90 7.26 9.46 11.76
N ASN A 91 8.03 8.74 10.93
CA ASN A 91 9.09 9.33 10.11
C ASN A 91 9.49 8.45 8.91
N GLU A 92 10.48 8.91 8.13
CA GLU A 92 11.00 8.19 6.95
C GLU A 92 11.61 6.85 7.28
N GLU A 93 12.40 6.78 8.36
CA GLU A 93 13.09 5.57 8.76
C GLU A 93 12.07 4.45 9.03
N ALA A 94 11.01 4.76 9.77
CA ALA A 94 9.90 3.85 10.00
C ALA A 94 9.24 3.42 8.67
N LEU A 95 8.94 4.37 7.77
CA LEU A 95 8.36 4.08 6.46
C LEU A 95 9.25 3.10 5.64
N MET A 96 10.55 3.33 5.63
CA MET A 96 11.52 2.49 4.92
C MET A 96 11.66 1.11 5.56
N ALA A 97 11.55 0.99 6.88
CA ALA A 97 11.50 -0.29 7.58
C ALA A 97 10.26 -1.12 7.16
N TYR A 98 9.09 -0.50 7.06
CA TYR A 98 7.89 -1.14 6.51
C TYR A 98 8.09 -1.57 5.05
N GLN A 99 8.72 -0.74 4.22
CA GLN A 99 9.03 -1.11 2.84
C GLN A 99 9.94 -2.33 2.76
N LYS A 100 11.00 -2.36 3.57
CA LYS A 100 11.95 -3.47 3.62
C LYS A 100 11.24 -4.77 4.03
N ARG A 101 10.40 -4.72 5.06
CA ARG A 101 9.59 -5.86 5.50
C ARG A 101 8.66 -6.36 4.39
N ALA A 102 7.94 -5.43 3.73
CA ALA A 102 7.03 -5.77 2.65
C ALA A 102 7.71 -6.41 1.45
N LYS A 103 8.85 -5.86 1.02
CA LYS A 103 9.68 -6.47 -0.01
C LYS A 103 10.21 -7.85 0.39
N GLY A 104 10.60 -8.02 1.66
CA GLY A 104 11.04 -9.31 2.20
C GLY A 104 9.98 -10.41 2.12
N LEU A 105 8.70 -10.03 2.18
CA LEU A 105 7.55 -10.93 2.04
C LEU A 105 7.08 -11.06 0.58
N GLY A 106 7.78 -10.44 -0.37
CA GLY A 106 7.43 -10.44 -1.79
C GLY A 106 6.23 -9.55 -2.13
N LEU A 107 5.84 -8.63 -1.23
CA LEU A 107 4.69 -7.77 -1.46
C LEU A 107 5.02 -6.72 -2.52
N PRO A 108 4.09 -6.44 -3.43
CA PRO A 108 4.19 -5.29 -4.30
C PRO A 108 4.19 -4.00 -3.48
N THR A 109 5.21 -3.17 -3.67
CA THR A 109 5.33 -1.89 -2.96
C THR A 109 5.51 -0.74 -3.94
N TYR A 110 4.98 0.42 -3.57
CA TYR A 110 5.17 1.69 -4.27
C TYR A 110 5.47 2.78 -3.25
N ILE A 111 6.57 3.51 -3.43
CA ILE A 111 6.86 4.71 -2.63
C ILE A 111 6.54 5.92 -3.49
N VAL A 112 5.67 6.78 -2.98
CA VAL A 112 5.51 8.13 -3.50
C VAL A 112 6.51 9.03 -2.77
N ARG A 113 7.45 9.54 -3.55
CA ARG A 113 8.32 10.65 -3.15
C ARG A 113 7.67 11.90 -3.70
N ASP A 114 7.12 12.72 -2.82
CA ASP A 114 6.61 14.02 -3.23
C ASP A 114 7.82 14.92 -3.51
N ALA A 115 8.17 15.05 -4.79
CA ALA A 115 8.89 16.20 -5.31
C ALA A 115 7.81 16.96 -6.06
N ALA A 116 7.12 17.89 -5.43
CA ALA A 116 5.98 18.55 -6.05
C ALA A 116 6.36 19.02 -7.47
N LEU A 117 5.61 18.52 -8.48
CA LEU A 117 5.75 18.77 -9.93
C LEU A 117 7.02 18.25 -10.62
N LYS A 118 6.96 17.01 -11.13
CA LYS A 118 7.55 16.68 -12.44
C LYS A 118 6.57 15.82 -13.23
N VAL A 119 5.61 16.48 -13.87
CA VAL A 119 5.18 16.04 -15.20
C VAL A 119 6.38 16.36 -16.09
N VAL A 120 7.02 15.32 -16.60
CA VAL A 120 7.94 15.45 -17.73
C VAL A 120 7.43 14.42 -18.72
N ASP A 121 7.14 14.91 -19.92
CA ASP A 121 6.67 14.15 -21.08
C ASP A 121 7.53 12.91 -21.38
#